data_AF-A0A938WVE3-F1
#
_entry.id   AF-A0A938WVE3-F1
#
_cell.length_a   1.000
_cell.length_b   1.000
_cell.length_c   1.000
_cell.angle_alpha   90.00
_cell.angle_beta   90.00
_cell.angle_gamma   90.00
#
_symmetry.space_group_name_H-M   'P 1'
#
loop_
_entity.id
_entity.type
_entity.pdbx_description
1 polymer ?
#
loop_
_entity_poly.entity_id
_entity_poly.type
_entity_poly.pdbx_seq_one_letter_code
_entity_poly.pdbx_strand_id
1 'polypeptide(L)' 'MAKEKIRPSSLMMVDVDDLRELVQSEIEGVLAMEKDVNASEVYLTHKEVAKMLGVSTNTLWRWNKSGYLCNTT' A
#
# COMPACT_ATOMS: atom_id res chain seq x y z
N MET A 1 -50.20 32.39 11.19
CA MET A 1 -49.14 32.37 10.16
C MET A 1 -47.80 32.41 10.88
N ALA A 2 -47.07 31.30 10.93
CA ALA A 2 -45.77 31.21 11.62
C ALA A 2 -44.65 31.49 10.61
N LYS A 3 -43.77 32.46 10.92
CA LYS A 3 -42.58 32.74 10.11
C LYS A 3 -41.44 31.82 10.55
N GLU A 4 -40.95 31.02 9.63
CA GLU A 4 -39.80 30.14 9.81
C GLU A 4 -38.53 30.99 10.02
N LYS A 5 -37.89 30.84 11.18
CA LYS A 5 -36.66 31.54 11.53
C LYS A 5 -35.48 30.77 10.96
N ILE A 6 -35.01 31.20 9.80
CA ILE A 6 -33.81 30.63 9.15
C ILE A 6 -32.61 30.86 10.09
N ARG A 7 -31.92 29.77 10.46
CA ARG A 7 -30.70 29.82 11.27
C ARG A 7 -29.58 30.49 10.45
N PRO A 8 -28.69 31.30 11.05
CA PRO A 8 -27.58 31.87 10.29
C PRO A 8 -26.71 30.75 9.74
N SER A 9 -26.56 30.69 8.41
CA SER A 9 -25.60 29.79 7.77
C SER A 9 -24.19 30.32 8.04
N SER A 10 -23.33 29.49 8.61
CA SER A 10 -21.92 29.85 8.79
C SER A 10 -21.25 29.93 7.42
N LEU A 11 -20.79 31.11 7.02
CA LEU A 11 -20.00 31.32 5.81
C LEU A 11 -18.52 31.08 6.15
N MET A 12 -17.88 30.17 5.45
CA MET A 12 -16.43 29.96 5.52
C MET A 12 -15.81 30.47 4.22
N MET A 13 -14.79 31.32 4.34
CA MET A 13 -13.93 31.70 3.23
C MET A 13 -12.66 30.86 3.32
N VAL A 14 -12.28 30.25 2.21
CA VAL A 14 -11.07 29.43 2.08
C VAL A 14 -10.26 30.04 0.94
N ASP A 15 -8.95 30.11 1.11
CA ASP A 15 -8.06 30.56 0.04
C ASP A 15 -7.99 29.50 -1.08
N VAL A 16 -7.76 29.95 -2.31
CA VAL A 16 -7.63 29.04 -3.46
C VAL A 16 -6.39 28.16 -3.31
N ASP A 17 -5.32 28.70 -2.73
CA ASP A 17 -4.09 27.95 -2.49
C ASP A 17 -4.29 26.87 -1.41
N ASP A 18 -5.02 27.18 -0.33
CA ASP A 18 -5.37 26.19 0.71
C ASP A 18 -6.17 25.01 0.14
N LEU A 19 -7.15 25.31 -0.73
CA LEU A 19 -7.94 24.27 -1.38
C LEU A 19 -7.08 23.41 -2.31
N ARG A 20 -6.14 24.04 -3.02
CA ARG A 20 -5.22 23.34 -3.92
C ARG A 20 -4.28 22.42 -3.16
N GLU A 21 -3.75 22.86 -2.02
CA GLU A 21 -2.88 22.05 -1.16
C GLU A 21 -3.63 20.85 -0.57
N LEU A 22 -4.87 21.04 -0.11
CA LEU A 22 -5.71 19.95 0.37
C LEU A 22 -5.98 18.90 -0.71
N VAL A 23 -6.36 19.32 -1.92
CA VAL A 23 -6.58 18.38 -3.03
C VAL A 23 -5.30 17.67 -3.42
N GLN A 24 -4.17 18.37 -3.45
CA GLN A 24 -2.89 17.77 -3.81
C GLN A 24 -2.43 16.74 -2.77
N SER A 25 -2.53 17.06 -1.48
CA SER A 25 -2.15 16.15 -0.39
C SER A 25 -3.00 14.88 -0.34
N GLU A 26 -4.30 14.98 -0.63
CA GLU A 26 -5.19 13.82 -0.76
C GLU A 26 -4.79 12.92 -1.95
N ILE A 27 -4.50 13.51 -3.11
CA ILE A 27 -4.05 12.74 -4.30
C ILE A 27 -2.72 12.06 -4.03
N GLU A 28 -1.76 12.77 -3.42
CA GLU A 28 -0.45 12.20 -3.06
C GLU A 28 -0.58 11.07 -2.03
N GLY A 29 -1.49 11.21 -1.06
CA GLY A 29 -1.80 10.17 -0.08
C GLY A 29 -2.35 8.90 -0.73
N VAL A 30 -3.31 9.04 -1.65
CA VAL A 30 -3.87 7.90 -2.40
C VAL A 30 -2.80 7.23 -3.27
N LEU A 31 -1.99 8.00 -4.00
CA LEU A 31 -0.91 7.47 -4.84
C LEU A 31 0.21 6.79 -4.04
N ALA A 32 0.51 7.28 -2.83
CA ALA A 32 1.47 6.64 -1.93
C ALA A 32 0.95 5.28 -1.43
N MET A 33 -0.34 5.20 -1.07
CA MET A 33 -0.99 3.96 -0.68
C MET A 33 -1.00 2.93 -1.83
N GLU A 34 -1.23 3.36 -3.07
CA GLU A 34 -1.15 2.48 -4.24
C GLU A 34 0.27 1.95 -4.49
N LYS A 35 1.32 2.72 -4.19
CA LYS A 35 2.71 2.28 -4.33
C LYS A 35 3.10 1.20 -3.31
N ASP A 36 2.59 1.26 -2.09
CA ASP A 36 2.80 0.21 -1.09
C ASP A 36 2.04 -1.08 -1.43
N VAL A 37 0.84 -0.97 -2.00
CA VAL A 37 0.07 -2.14 -2.46
C VAL A 37 0.68 -2.77 -3.73
N ASN A 38 1.36 -1.97 -4.56
CA ASN A 38 2.00 -2.41 -5.81
C ASN A 38 3.53 -2.57 -5.68
N ALA A 39 4.05 -2.63 -4.45
CA ALA A 39 5.37 -3.18 -4.19
C ALA A 39 5.32 -4.67 -4.49
N SER A 40 5.37 -5.00 -5.80
CA SER A 40 5.42 -6.35 -6.34
C SER A 40 6.36 -7.17 -5.47
N GLU A 41 5.82 -8.16 -4.75
CA GLU A 41 6.64 -9.03 -3.90
C GLU A 41 7.84 -9.50 -4.72
N VAL A 42 9.04 -9.08 -4.32
CA VAL A 42 10.26 -9.42 -5.03
C VAL A 42 10.62 -10.84 -4.63
N TYR A 43 10.13 -11.82 -5.40
CA TYR A 43 10.47 -13.22 -5.18
C TYR A 43 11.93 -13.47 -5.53
N LEU A 44 12.68 -13.95 -4.55
CA LEU A 44 14.05 -14.39 -4.75
C LEU A 44 14.08 -15.66 -5.60
N THR A 45 15.04 -15.73 -6.52
CA THR A 45 15.31 -16.94 -7.28
C THR A 45 15.90 -18.03 -6.37
N HIS A 46 15.76 -19.29 -6.76
CA HIS A 46 16.35 -20.42 -6.03
C HIS A 46 17.86 -20.25 -5.75
N LYS A 47 18.60 -19.58 -6.63
CA LYS A 47 20.04 -19.33 -6.46
C LYS A 47 20.31 -18.28 -5.38
N GLU A 48 19.51 -17.22 -5.34
CA GLU A 48 19.63 -16.18 -4.33
C GLU A 48 19.27 -16.71 -2.95
N VAL A 49 18.19 -17.49 -2.85
CA VAL A 49 17.80 -18.17 -1.61
C VAL A 49 18.89 -19.15 -1.15
N ALA A 50 19.45 -19.94 -2.07
CA ALA A 50 20.53 -20.88 -1.76
C ALA A 50 21.76 -20.15 -1.20
N LYS A 51 22.16 -19.05 -1.85
CA LYS A 51 23.27 -18.20 -1.41
C LYS A 51 22.99 -17.56 -0.05
N MET A 52 21.80 -17.01 0.15
CA MET A 52 21.39 -16.36 1.40
C MET A 52 21.42 -17.33 2.58
N LEU A 53 20.94 -18.56 2.38
CA LEU A 53 20.87 -19.58 3.43
C LEU A 53 22.18 -20.38 3.58
N GLY A 54 23.17 -20.18 2.71
CA GLY A 54 24.42 -20.93 2.71
C GLY A 54 24.25 -22.41 2.37
N VAL A 55 23.20 -22.76 1.62
CA VAL A 55 22.88 -24.14 1.25
C VAL A 55 23.02 -24.35 -0.26
N SER A 56 23.10 -25.60 -0.69
CA SER A 56 23.04 -25.92 -2.12
C SER A 56 21.60 -25.84 -2.65
N THR A 57 21.45 -25.60 -3.94
CA THR A 57 20.14 -25.69 -4.62
C THR A 57 19.51 -27.09 -4.50
N ASN A 58 20.33 -28.14 -4.38
CA ASN A 58 19.86 -29.51 -4.16
C ASN A 58 19.22 -29.67 -2.77
N THR A 59 19.77 -28.99 -1.74
CA THR A 59 19.17 -28.94 -0.41
C THR A 59 17.78 -28.29 -0.45
N LEU A 60 17.64 -27.16 -1.15
CA LEU A 60 16.33 -26.50 -1.33
C LEU A 60 15.33 -27.40 -2.06
N TRP A 61 15.78 -28.12 -3.09
CA TRP A 61 14.93 -29.08 -3.80
C TRP A 61 14.43 -30.21 -2.89
N ARG A 62 15.31 -30.75 -2.02
CA ARG A 62 14.92 -31.77 -1.03
C ARG A 62 13.88 -31.24 -0.04
N TRP A 63 14.05 -30.01 0.43
CA TRP A 63 13.09 -29.37 1.33
C TRP A 63 11.73 -29.15 0.68
N ASN A 64 11.72 -28.77 -0.60
CA ASN A 64 10.49 -28.70 -1.38
C ASN A 64 9.81 -30.08 -1.48
N LYS A 65 10.60 -31.14 -1.71
CA LYS A 65 10.07 -32.52 -1.80
C LYS A 65 9.62 -33.10 -0.47
N SER A 66 10.25 -32.73 0.64
CA SER A 66 9.87 -33.18 1.97
C SER A 66 8.72 -32.38 2.58
N GLY A 67 8.18 -31.38 1.86
CA GLY A 67 7.14 -30.49 2.37
C GLY A 67 7.62 -29.51 3.45
N TYR A 68 8.93 -29.30 3.55
CA TYR A 68 9.51 -28.33 4.49
C TYR A 68 9.33 -26.89 3.99
N LEU A 69 9.31 -26.69 2.68
CA LEU A 69 8.94 -25.40 2.08
C LEU A 69 7.42 -25.37 1.86
N CYS A 70 6.75 -24.37 2.41
CA CYS A 70 5.36 -24.09 2.12
C CYS A 70 5.26 -23.45 0.73
N ASN A 71 4.83 -24.20 -0.28
CA ASN A 71 4.41 -23.61 -1.55
C ASN A 71 2.95 -23.15 -1.42
N THR A 72 2.73 -21.94 -0.92
CA THR A 72 1.39 -21.33 -1.06
C THR A 72 1.04 -21.28 -2.54
N THR A 73 0.11 -22.13 -2.94
CA THR A 73 -0.48 -22.20 -4.29
C THR A 73 -1.87 -21.62 -4.22
#